data_AF-A0A7W0FQ93-F1
#
_entry.id   AF-A0A7W0FQ93-F1
#
_cell.length_a   1.000
_cell.length_b   1.000
_cell.length_c   1.000
_cell.angle_alpha   90.00
_cell.angle_beta   90.00
_cell.angle_gamma   90.00
#
_symmetry.space_group_name_H-M   'P 1'
#
loop_
_entity.id
_entity.type
_entity.pdbx_description
1 polymer ?
#
loop_
_entity_poly.entity_id
_entity_poly.type
_entity_poly.pdbx_seq_one_letter_code
_entity_poly.pdbx_strand_id
1 'polypeptide(L)' 'MKSQRMSFDDLATAARQQGIRRFASVEIAVLEPDGRVSFFTQDATESGAAEGPAAS' A
#
# COMPACT_ATOMS: atom_id res chain seq x y z
N MET A 1 20.50 3.81 -12.27
CA MET A 1 19.13 3.70 -11.73
C MET A 1 18.45 5.06 -11.87
N LYS A 2 17.27 5.13 -12.48
CA LYS A 2 16.48 6.37 -12.58
C LYS A 2 15.78 6.58 -11.23
N SER A 3 15.97 7.73 -10.59
CA SER A 3 15.27 8.03 -9.34
C SER A 3 13.80 8.30 -9.65
N GLN A 4 12.92 7.38 -9.27
CA GLN A 4 11.48 7.63 -9.30
C GLN A 4 11.15 8.63 -8.19
N ARG A 5 10.37 9.67 -8.52
CA ARG A 5 9.96 10.70 -7.59
C ARG A 5 8.45 10.66 -7.44
N MET A 6 8.00 10.37 -6.24
CA MET A 6 6.61 10.45 -5.82
C MET A 6 6.47 11.64 -4.86
N SER A 7 5.40 12.42 -4.99
CA SER A 7 5.09 13.44 -4.00
C SER A 7 4.53 12.78 -2.74
N PHE A 8 4.63 13.45 -1.58
CA PHE A 8 4.01 12.94 -0.37
C PHE A 8 2.47 12.84 -0.49
N ASP A 9 1.86 13.75 -1.24
CA ASP A 9 0.42 13.76 -1.47
C ASP A 9 -0.04 12.54 -2.30
N ASP A 10 0.74 12.18 -3.31
CA ASP A 10 0.51 10.98 -4.12
C ASP A 10 0.66 9.72 -3.26
N LEU A 11 1.70 9.66 -2.40
CA LEU A 11 1.90 8.56 -1.45
C LEU A 11 0.72 8.42 -0.48
N ALA A 12 0.17 9.55 -0.01
CA ALA A 12 -0.99 9.60 0.86
C ALA A 12 -2.28 9.19 0.17
N THR A 13 -2.41 9.53 -1.10
CA THR A 13 -3.55 9.10 -1.91
C THR A 13 -3.49 7.60 -2.12
N ALA A 14 -2.33 7.05 -2.48
CA ALA A 14 -2.13 5.60 -2.65
C ALA A 14 -2.43 4.81 -1.36
N ALA A 15 -1.94 5.28 -0.21
CA ALA A 15 -2.21 4.64 1.09
C ALA A 15 -3.73 4.59 1.39
N ARG A 16 -4.44 5.71 1.18
CA ARG A 16 -5.89 5.79 1.43
C ARG A 16 -6.70 4.91 0.50
N GLN A 17 -6.31 4.79 -0.77
CA GLN A 17 -6.96 3.90 -1.74
C GLN A 17 -6.88 2.42 -1.31
N GLN A 18 -5.85 2.05 -0.55
CA GLN A 18 -5.67 0.71 0.02
C GLN A 18 -6.24 0.58 1.45
N GLY A 19 -7.02 1.55 1.92
CA GLY A 19 -7.66 1.50 3.25
C GLY A 19 -6.75 1.90 4.40
N ILE A 20 -5.51 2.34 4.15
CA ILE A 20 -4.57 2.75 5.20
C ILE A 20 -4.93 4.16 5.66
N ARG A 21 -5.45 4.26 6.88
CA ARG A 21 -5.92 5.53 7.47
C ARG A 21 -4.86 6.22 8.31
N ARG A 22 -3.90 5.46 8.85
CA ARG A 22 -2.86 5.94 9.76
C ARG A 22 -1.49 5.58 9.22
N PHE A 23 -0.76 6.59 8.73
CA PHE A 23 0.60 6.41 8.23
C PHE A 23 1.58 5.88 9.27
N ALA A 24 1.38 6.22 10.55
CA ALA A 24 2.21 5.68 11.62
C ALA A 24 2.12 4.15 11.76
N SER A 25 1.11 3.51 11.15
CA SER A 25 0.99 2.05 11.08
C SER A 25 1.80 1.44 9.93
N VAL A 26 2.29 2.25 8.96
CA VAL A 26 3.11 1.79 7.83
C VAL A 26 4.56 1.64 8.30
N GLU A 27 5.10 0.44 8.15
CA GLU A 27 6.51 0.14 8.41
C GLU A 27 7.37 0.42 7.19
N ILE A 28 6.89 -0.04 6.03
CA ILE A 28 7.61 0.02 4.77
C ILE A 28 6.61 0.36 3.66
N ALA A 29 7.02 1.29 2.80
CA ALA A 29 6.34 1.58 1.53
C ALA A 29 7.35 1.36 0.38
N VAL A 30 6.97 0.56 -0.61
CA VAL A 30 7.81 0.23 -1.77
C VAL A 30 7.18 0.81 -3.02
N LEU A 31 7.90 1.68 -3.72
CA LEU A 31 7.49 2.19 -5.02
C LEU A 31 7.93 1.20 -6.12
N GLU A 32 6.94 0.51 -6.68
CA GLU A 32 7.13 -0.53 -7.68
C GLU A 32 7.52 0.06 -9.06
N PRO A 33 8.05 -0.75 -9.98
CA PRO A 33 8.40 -0.30 -11.33
C PRO A 33 7.21 0.20 -12.17
N ASP A 34 5.99 -0.27 -11.88
CA ASP A 34 4.77 0.19 -12.58
C ASP A 34 4.19 1.49 -12.01
N GLY A 35 4.77 2.01 -10.93
CA GLY A 35 4.33 3.24 -10.27
C GLY A 35 3.34 3.02 -9.11
N ARG A 36 2.91 1.78 -8.86
CA ARG A 36 2.13 1.43 -7.67
C ARG A 36 3.00 1.43 -6.42
N VAL A 37 2.35 1.58 -5.26
CA VAL A 37 3.01 1.48 -3.95
C VAL A 37 2.47 0.30 -3.17
N SER A 38 3.37 -0.57 -2.73
CA SER A 38 3.06 -1.66 -1.80
C SER A 38 3.34 -1.18 -0.37
N PHE A 39 2.39 -1.41 0.55
CA PHE A 39 2.52 -1.00 1.95
C PHE A 39 2.55 -2.22 2.86
N PHE A 40 3.47 -2.20 3.83
CA PHE A 40 3.54 -3.17 4.92
C PHE A 40 3.19 -2.45 6.22
N THR A 41 2.25 -2.98 7.00
CA THR A 41 1.73 -2.33 8.20
C THR A 41 1.82 -3.23 9.44
N GLN A 42 2.13 -2.63 10.60
CA GLN A 42 2.28 -3.34 11.88
C GLN A 42 0.98 -4.01 12.35
N ASP A 43 -0.17 -3.43 11.99
CA ASP A 43 -1.49 -3.88 12.38
C ASP A 43 -2.16 -4.55 11.17
N ALA A 44 -1.61 -5.69 10.73
CA ALA A 44 -2.24 -6.53 9.71
C ALA A 44 -3.39 -7.35 10.32
N THR A 45 -4.26 -6.72 11.12
CA THR A 45 -5.60 -7.25 11.35
C THR A 45 -6.47 -6.82 10.17
N GLU A 46 -6.45 -7.66 9.14
CA GLU A 46 -7.52 -7.87 8.17
C GLU A 46 -8.17 -6.60 7.62
N SER A 47 -7.57 -6.02 6.58
CA SER A 47 -8.33 -5.24 5.61
C SER A 47 -7.83 -5.50 4.21
N GLY A 48 -8.57 -6.34 3.48
CA GLY A 48 -8.58 -6.32 2.02
C GLY A 48 -7.86 -7.44 1.28
N ALA A 49 -7.69 -8.65 1.85
CA ALA A 49 -7.49 -9.81 1.00
C ALA A 49 -8.82 -10.07 0.27
N ALA A 50 -8.89 -9.70 -1.01
CA ALA A 50 -9.93 -10.18 -1.90
C ALA A 50 -9.98 -11.70 -1.76
N GLU A 51 -11.12 -12.21 -1.26
CA GLU A 51 -11.44 -13.63 -1.29
C GLU A 51 -11.33 -14.10 -2.74
N GLY A 52 -10.21 -14.75 -3.07
CA GLY A 52 -10.15 -15.65 -4.21
C GLY A 52 -11.14 -16.79 -3.93
N PRO A 53 -11.94 -17.21 -4.92
CA PRO A 53 -13.04 -18.13 -4.66
C PRO A 53 -12.49 -19.43 -4.10
N ALA A 54 -12.95 -19.81 -2.91
CA ALA A 54 -12.79 -21.15 -2.38
C ALA A 54 -13.49 -22.11 -3.37
N ALA A 55 -12.68 -22.90 -4.07
CA ALA A 55 -13.17 -23.94 -4.96
C ALA A 55 -14.07 -24.91 -4.17
N SER A 56 -15.27 -25.16 -4.71
CA SER A 56 -16.23 -26.15 -4.21
C SER A 56 -15.80 -27.57 -4.53
#